data_AF-A0A6C0FVQ4-F1
#
_entry.id   AF-A0A6C0FVQ4-F1
#
_cell.length_a   1.000
_cell.length_b   1.000
_cell.length_c   1.000
_cell.angle_alpha   90.00
_cell.angle_beta   90.00
_cell.angle_gamma   90.00
#
_symmetry.space_group_name_H-M   'P 1'
#
loop_
_entity.id
_entity.type
_entity.pdbx_description
1 polymer ?
#
loop_
_entity_poly.entity_id
_entity_poly.type
_entity_poly.pdbx_seq_one_letter_code
_entity_poly.pdbx_strand_id
1 'polypeptide(L)'
;MHQGRAIVLELLRICVVAALWLYLAAAVERHLFQKLELSGEAAVTRASGNLMLFYVLYRNWLQFRGWYTSSLNRKLGKRVTALLVVLGLAAIAASAAL
;
A
#
# COMPACT_ATOMS: atom_id res chain seq x y z
N MET A 1 1.87 28.49 14.69
CA MET A 1 1.55 28.09 13.30
C MET A 1 2.55 27.05 12.70
N HIS A 2 3.24 26.24 13.50
CA HIS A 2 4.26 25.30 12.97
C HIS A 2 3.77 23.89 12.62
N GLN A 3 2.62 23.43 13.14
CA GLN A 3 2.12 22.06 12.89
C GLN A 3 1.55 21.85 11.46
N GLY A 4 0.96 22.87 10.85
CA GLY A 4 0.29 22.72 9.55
C GLY A 4 1.24 22.35 8.39
N ARG A 5 2.43 22.98 8.33
CA ARG A 5 3.42 22.70 7.28
C ARG A 5 3.95 21.26 7.34
N ALA A 6 4.10 20.74 8.55
CA ALA A 6 4.62 19.41 8.79
C ALA A 6 3.63 18.33 8.34
N ILE A 7 2.32 18.55 8.57
CA ILE A 7 1.24 17.69 8.09
C ILE A 7 1.19 17.68 6.56
N VAL A 8 1.29 18.85 5.92
CA VAL A 8 1.27 18.95 4.44
C VAL A 8 2.43 18.17 3.82
N LEU A 9 3.64 18.25 4.39
CA LEU A 9 4.80 17.50 3.91
C LEU A 9 4.64 15.99 4.13
N GLU A 10 4.02 15.56 5.22
CA GLU A 10 3.74 14.13 5.45
C GLU A 10 2.70 13.59 4.48
N LEU A 11 1.62 14.36 4.21
CA LEU A 11 0.63 14.00 3.19
C LEU A 11 1.25 13.93 1.80
N LEU A 12 2.07 14.91 1.41
CA LEU A 12 2.78 14.90 0.14
C LEU A 12 3.65 13.65 0.01
N ARG A 13 4.41 13.30 1.06
CA ARG A 13 5.22 12.07 1.07
C ARG A 13 4.36 10.83 0.89
N ILE A 14 3.23 10.73 1.60
CA ILE A 14 2.30 9.60 1.45
C ILE A 14 1.83 9.51 -0.01
N CYS A 15 1.41 10.62 -0.62
CA CYS A 15 0.94 10.65 -2.00
C CYS A 15 2.02 10.19 -2.99
N VAL A 16 3.24 10.71 -2.88
CA VAL A 16 4.35 10.34 -3.77
C VAL A 16 4.70 8.85 -3.64
N VAL A 17 4.81 8.36 -2.40
CA VAL A 17 5.19 6.97 -2.13
C VAL A 17 4.05 6.00 -2.47
N ALA A 18 2.79 6.42 -2.31
CA ALA A 18 1.61 5.67 -2.75
C ALA A 18 1.55 5.57 -4.28
N ALA A 19 1.77 6.67 -5.00
CA ALA A 19 1.78 6.67 -6.45
C ALA A 19 2.87 5.73 -7.00
N LEU A 20 4.07 5.78 -6.42
CA LEU A 20 5.17 4.88 -6.78
C LEU A 20 4.81 3.42 -6.49
N TRP A 21 4.26 3.13 -5.32
CA TRP A 21 3.83 1.78 -4.96
C TRP A 21 2.79 1.24 -5.93
N LEU A 22 1.71 1.99 -6.18
CA LEU A 22 0.64 1.57 -7.07
C LEU A 22 1.13 1.35 -8.50
N TYR A 23 2.03 2.21 -8.99
CA TYR A 23 2.65 2.03 -10.31
C TYR A 23 3.47 0.74 -10.38
N LEU A 24 4.33 0.48 -9.39
CA LEU A 24 5.16 -0.72 -9.35
C LEU A 24 4.32 -1.98 -9.18
N ALA A 25 3.34 -1.95 -8.26
CA ALA A 25 2.41 -3.06 -8.05
C ALA A 25 1.65 -3.38 -9.34
N ALA A 26 1.09 -2.39 -10.03
CA ALA A 26 0.40 -2.60 -11.29
C ALA A 26 1.32 -3.17 -12.39
N ALA A 27 2.59 -2.77 -12.44
CA ALA A 27 3.56 -3.35 -13.38
C ALA A 27 3.84 -4.84 -13.07
N VAL A 28 4.08 -5.17 -11.79
CA VAL A 28 4.31 -6.55 -11.34
C VAL A 28 3.08 -7.42 -11.57
N GLU A 29 1.90 -6.94 -11.20
CA GLU A 29 0.65 -7.67 -11.36
C GLU A 29 0.33 -7.94 -12.81
N ARG A 30 0.48 -6.96 -13.71
CA ARG A 30 0.26 -7.18 -15.15
C ARG A 30 1.15 -8.31 -15.68
N HIS A 31 2.43 -8.30 -15.29
CA HIS A 31 3.38 -9.33 -15.71
C HIS A 31 3.02 -10.71 -15.15
N LEU A 32 2.60 -10.78 -13.89
CA LEU A 32 2.20 -12.04 -13.26
C LEU A 32 0.89 -12.58 -13.83
N PHE A 33 -0.12 -11.73 -13.99
CA PHE A 33 -1.44 -12.14 -14.46
C PHE A 33 -1.38 -12.59 -15.92
N GLN A 34 -0.59 -11.92 -16.76
CA GLN A 34 -0.34 -12.36 -18.14
C GLN A 34 0.34 -13.73 -18.18
N LYS A 35 1.35 -13.96 -17.33
CA LYS A 35 2.04 -15.26 -17.24
C LYS A 35 1.17 -16.40 -16.73
N LEU A 36 0.16 -16.09 -15.94
CA LEU A 36 -0.76 -17.05 -15.34
C LEU A 36 -2.09 -17.14 -16.11
N GLU A 37 -2.21 -16.45 -17.23
CA GLU A 37 -3.43 -16.41 -18.07
C GLU A 37 -4.69 -16.00 -17.27
N LEU A 38 -4.52 -15.12 -16.28
CA LEU A 38 -5.60 -14.67 -15.41
C LEU A 38 -6.31 -13.43 -15.98
N SER A 39 -7.64 -13.48 -16.06
CA SER A 39 -8.49 -12.35 -16.41
C SER A 39 -8.61 -11.40 -15.21
N GLY A 40 -7.87 -10.28 -15.23
CA GLY A 40 -7.86 -9.30 -14.15
C GLY A 40 -8.97 -8.24 -14.25
N GLU A 41 -10.24 -8.66 -14.30
CA GLU A 41 -11.37 -7.76 -14.55
C GLU A 41 -11.78 -6.95 -13.31
N ALA A 42 -11.61 -7.49 -12.10
CA ALA A 42 -11.94 -6.81 -10.86
C ALA A 42 -10.87 -5.80 -10.39
N ALA A 43 -10.63 -4.76 -11.20
CA ALA A 43 -9.60 -3.73 -10.96
C ALA A 43 -9.73 -3.02 -9.58
N VAL A 44 -10.97 -2.78 -9.11
CA VAL A 44 -11.22 -2.14 -7.81
C VAL A 44 -10.81 -3.05 -6.65
N THR A 45 -11.14 -4.35 -6.74
CA THR A 45 -10.77 -5.35 -5.73
C THR A 45 -9.25 -5.42 -5.60
N ARG A 46 -8.55 -5.48 -6.74
CA ARG A 46 -7.08 -5.46 -6.79
C ARG A 46 -6.48 -4.18 -6.20
N ALA A 47 -7.01 -3.02 -6.57
CA ALA A 47 -6.57 -1.74 -6.03
C ALA A 47 -6.73 -1.66 -4.51
N SER A 48 -7.84 -2.18 -3.95
CA SER A 48 -8.04 -2.21 -2.51
C SER A 48 -7.02 -3.09 -1.78
N GLY A 49 -6.68 -4.26 -2.34
CA GLY A 49 -5.62 -5.12 -1.81
C GLY A 49 -4.25 -4.43 -1.83
N ASN A 50 -3.92 -3.76 -2.94
CA ASN A 50 -2.69 -2.97 -3.04
C ASN A 50 -2.61 -1.83 -2.03
N LEU A 51 -3.73 -1.15 -1.75
CA LEU A 51 -3.79 -0.11 -0.73
C LEU A 51 -3.59 -0.67 0.68
N MET A 52 -4.11 -1.87 0.98
CA MET A 52 -3.86 -2.53 2.28
C MET A 52 -2.38 -2.86 2.46
N LEU A 53 -1.75 -3.45 1.44
CA LEU A 53 -0.32 -3.77 1.47
C LEU A 53 0.55 -2.52 1.55
N PHE A 54 0.20 -1.49 0.77
CA PHE A 54 0.83 -0.17 0.86
C PHE A 54 0.76 0.38 2.28
N TYR A 55 -0.43 0.39 2.89
CA TYR A 55 -0.63 0.93 4.22
C TYR A 55 0.22 0.20 5.25
N VAL A 56 0.31 -1.14 5.17
CA VAL A 56 1.19 -1.93 6.03
C VAL A 56 2.66 -1.56 5.84
N LEU A 57 3.14 -1.54 4.60
CA LEU A 57 4.53 -1.21 4.27
C LEU A 57 4.89 0.21 4.73
N TYR A 58 3.99 1.16 4.46
CA TYR A 58 4.17 2.54 4.85
C TYR A 58 4.22 2.68 6.37
N ARG A 59 3.20 2.20 7.09
CA ARG A 59 3.08 2.35 8.55
C ARG A 59 4.12 1.58 9.36
N ASN A 60 4.72 0.52 8.81
CA ASN A 60 5.69 -0.29 9.55
C ASN A 60 7.14 -0.02 9.17
N TRP A 61 7.39 0.52 7.97
CA TRP A 61 8.75 0.69 7.45
C TRP A 61 9.01 2.08 6.86
N LEU A 62 8.29 2.47 5.80
CA LEU A 62 8.63 3.70 5.05
C LEU A 62 8.40 4.98 5.87
N GLN A 63 7.40 4.98 6.76
CA GLN A 63 7.14 6.11 7.65
C GLN A 63 8.30 6.40 8.61
N PHE A 64 9.16 5.42 8.89
CA PHE A 64 10.32 5.55 9.78
C PHE A 64 11.66 5.78 9.05
N ARG A 65 11.70 5.70 7.71
CA ARG A 65 12.95 5.73 6.93
C ARG A 65 13.01 6.90 5.93
N GLY A 66 12.53 8.09 6.32
CA GLY A 66 12.54 9.27 5.44
C GLY A 66 12.98 10.55 6.14
N TRP A 67 12.92 11.66 5.41
CA TRP A 67 13.34 13.00 5.86
C TRP A 67 12.43 13.64 6.93
N TYR A 68 11.33 13.00 7.29
CA TYR A 68 10.36 13.51 8.26
C TYR A 68 9.86 12.39 9.17
N THR A 69 10.31 12.39 10.41
CA THR A 69 9.87 11.47 11.46
C THR A 69 9.11 12.25 12.51
N SER A 70 7.81 12.00 12.62
CA SER A 70 6.96 12.56 13.66
C SER A 70 7.06 11.71 14.93
N SER A 71 7.02 12.35 16.10
CA SER A 71 6.95 11.67 17.41
C SER A 71 5.66 10.86 17.58
N LEU A 72 4.65 11.11 16.75
CA LEU A 72 3.38 10.37 16.74
C LEU A 72 3.42 9.09 15.89
N ASN A 73 4.54 8.80 15.23
CA ASN A 73 4.68 7.63 14.37
C ASN A 73 4.66 6.34 15.21
N ARG A 74 3.67 5.49 14.98
CA ARG A 74 3.50 4.21 15.68
C ARG A 74 3.28 3.08 14.68
N LYS A 75 4.12 2.04 14.80
CA LYS A 75 3.97 0.80 14.02
C LYS A 75 2.61 0.16 14.29
N LEU A 76 2.07 -0.52 13.30
CA LEU A 76 0.91 -1.37 13.49
C LEU A 76 1.26 -2.54 14.40
N GLY A 77 0.28 -3.01 15.18
CA GLY A 77 0.43 -4.23 15.95
C GLY A 77 0.66 -5.43 15.02
N LYS A 78 1.37 -6.46 15.52
CA LYS A 78 1.67 -7.68 14.74
C LYS A 78 0.41 -8.35 14.18
N ARG A 79 -0.67 -8.42 14.98
CA ARG A 79 -1.96 -9.02 14.58
C ARG A 79 -2.63 -8.24 13.45
N VAL A 80 -2.71 -6.91 13.57
CA VAL A 80 -3.31 -6.04 12.54
C VAL A 80 -2.48 -6.08 11.25
N THR A 81 -1.15 -6.08 11.38
CA THR A 81 -0.23 -6.23 10.25
C THR A 81 -0.50 -7.54 9.50
N ALA A 82 -0.53 -8.67 10.22
CA ALA A 82 -0.79 -9.98 9.62
C ALA A 82 -2.17 -10.03 8.96
N LEU A 83 -3.21 -9.52 9.63
CA LEU A 83 -4.57 -9.49 9.09
C LEU A 83 -4.63 -8.69 7.78
N LEU A 84 -4.08 -7.48 7.74
CA LEU A 84 -4.09 -6.63 6.56
C LEU A 84 -3.26 -7.21 5.40
N VAL A 85 -2.15 -7.87 5.71
CA VAL A 85 -1.37 -8.58 4.68
C VAL A 85 -2.18 -9.72 4.09
N VAL A 86 -2.79 -10.56 4.93
CA VAL A 86 -3.62 -11.68 4.47
C VAL A 86 -4.80 -11.19 3.64
N LEU A 87 -5.54 -10.19 4.12
CA LEU A 87 -6.68 -9.61 3.39
C LEU A 87 -6.25 -8.94 2.09
N GLY A 88 -5.11 -8.23 2.09
CA GLY A 88 -4.59 -7.57 0.89
C GLY A 88 -4.19 -8.57 -0.19
N LEU A 89 -3.47 -9.63 0.18
CA LEU A 89 -3.10 -10.71 -0.73
C LEU A 89 -4.33 -11.48 -1.23
N ALA A 90 -5.28 -11.77 -0.34
CA ALA A 90 -6.52 -12.45 -0.69
C ALA A 90 -7.36 -11.61 -1.67
N ALA A 91 -7.44 -10.29 -1.49
CA ALA A 91 -8.14 -9.40 -2.41
C ALA A 91 -7.49 -9.37 -3.80
N ILE A 92 -6.16 -9.31 -3.88
CA ILE A 92 -5.43 -9.37 -5.15
C ILE A 92 -5.66 -10.72 -5.83
N ALA A 93 -5.56 -11.84 -5.10
CA ALA A 93 -5.81 -13.17 -5.65
C ALA A 93 -7.27 -13.34 -6.11
N ALA A 94 -8.24 -12.90 -5.30
CA ALA A 94 -9.66 -12.96 -5.63
C ALA A 94 -10.01 -12.09 -6.85
N SER A 95 -9.28 -11.01 -7.09
CA SER A 95 -9.51 -10.14 -8.26
C SER A 95 -9.24 -10.80 -9.61
N ALA A 96 -8.57 -11.95 -9.61
CA ALA A 96 -8.35 -12.78 -10.80
C ALA A 96 -9.44 -13.85 -11.00
N ALA A 97 -10.30 -14.06 -10.00
CA ALA A 97 -11.38 -15.04 -10.01
C ALA A 97 -12.78 -14.43 -10.10
N LEU A 98 -12.87 -13.10 -10.01
CA LEU A 98 -14.07 -12.27 -10.13
C LEU A 98 -14.06 -11.53 -11.46
#